data_AF-A0A257TD39-F1
#
_entry.id   AF-A0A257TD39-F1
#
_cell.length_a   1.000
_cell.length_b   1.000
_cell.length_c   1.000
_cell.angle_alpha   90.00
_cell.angle_beta   90.00
_cell.angle_gamma   90.00
#
_symmetry.space_group_name_H-M   'P 1'
#
loop_
_entity.id
_entity.type
_entity.pdbx_description
1 polymer ?
#
loop_
_entity_poly.entity_id
_entity_poly.type
_entity_poly.pdbx_seq_one_letter_code
_entity_poly.pdbx_strand_id
1 'polypeptide(L)'
;MARPTKYKPEYVEQAEKLCRLHAGDREIADFFDVNEATLHRWKLVHPEFCESLKRTKEEVDAQVEQSLFRRATGYSHKSEKVFQFQGQIIKAQTVEHYPPDATSMIFWLKN
;
A
#
# COMPACT_ATOMS: atom_id res chain seq x y z
N MET A 1 -11.23 16.32 -36.94
CA MET A 1 -10.63 16.84 -35.69
C MET A 1 -10.78 15.78 -34.61
N ALA A 2 -9.68 15.30 -34.02
CA ALA A 2 -9.73 14.33 -32.93
C ALA A 2 -10.18 15.02 -31.64
N ARG A 3 -11.09 14.39 -30.88
CA ARG A 3 -11.51 14.87 -29.56
C ARG A 3 -10.29 14.93 -28.63
N PRO A 4 -10.02 16.06 -27.94
CA PRO A 4 -8.93 16.14 -26.98
C PRO A 4 -9.09 15.04 -25.92
N THR A 5 -8.02 14.30 -25.64
CA THR A 5 -8.02 13.32 -24.55
C THR A 5 -8.11 14.08 -23.23
N LYS A 6 -8.88 13.55 -22.27
CA LYS A 6 -8.95 14.10 -20.89
C LYS A 6 -7.62 13.96 -20.13
N TYR A 7 -6.64 13.22 -20.67
CA TYR A 7 -5.38 12.89 -20.04
C TYR A 7 -4.46 14.11 -19.91
N LYS A 8 -3.80 14.22 -18.77
CA LYS A 8 -2.71 15.18 -18.53
C LYS A 8 -1.49 14.43 -18.00
N PRO A 9 -0.26 14.78 -18.42
CA PRO A 9 0.96 14.17 -17.88
C PRO A 9 1.08 14.23 -16.35
N GLU A 10 0.52 15.29 -15.73
CA GLU A 10 0.45 15.45 -14.27
C GLU A 10 -0.30 14.31 -13.56
N TYR A 11 -1.17 13.58 -14.27
CA TYR A 11 -1.91 12.46 -13.69
C TYR A 11 -1.02 11.27 -13.36
N VAL A 12 0.21 11.19 -13.90
CA VAL A 12 1.18 10.15 -13.55
C VAL A 12 1.52 10.21 -12.07
N GLU A 13 1.84 11.40 -11.54
CA GLU A 13 2.17 11.61 -10.13
C GLU A 13 0.95 11.38 -9.22
N GLN A 14 -0.24 11.78 -9.68
CA GLN A 14 -1.49 11.56 -8.94
C GLN A 14 -1.84 10.07 -8.87
N ALA A 15 -1.68 9.33 -9.96
CA ALA A 15 -1.91 7.89 -10.02
C ALA A 15 -0.94 7.12 -9.10
N GLU A 16 0.33 7.53 -9.05
CA GLU A 16 1.32 6.95 -8.12
C GLU A 16 0.88 7.14 -6.65
N LYS A 17 0.43 8.35 -6.29
CA LYS A 17 -0.08 8.65 -4.94
C LYS A 17 -1.32 7.82 -4.62
N LEU A 18 -2.25 7.67 -5.56
CA LEU A 18 -3.46 6.87 -5.38
C LEU A 18 -3.14 5.39 -5.20
N CYS A 19 -2.21 4.83 -5.99
CA CYS A 19 -1.77 3.44 -5.79
C CYS A 19 -1.08 3.23 -4.44
N ARG A 20 -0.34 4.22 -3.93
CA ARG A 20 0.26 4.14 -2.58
C ARG A 20 -0.79 4.14 -1.47
N LEU A 21 -1.97 4.67 -1.76
CA LEU A 21 -3.15 4.59 -0.91
C LEU A 21 -3.97 3.32 -1.14
N HIS A 22 -3.42 2.35 -1.89
CA HIS A 22 -4.06 1.08 -2.23
C HIS A 22 -5.33 1.23 -3.08
N ALA A 23 -5.44 2.33 -3.84
CA ALA A 23 -6.57 2.56 -4.71
C ALA A 23 -6.56 1.59 -5.90
N GLY A 24 -7.70 0.92 -6.14
CA GLY A 24 -7.88 0.05 -7.30
C GLY A 24 -8.18 0.84 -8.58
N ASP A 25 -8.12 0.17 -9.73
CA ASP A 25 -8.38 0.78 -11.05
C ASP A 25 -9.72 1.53 -11.11
N ARG A 26 -10.75 1.00 -10.46
CA ARG A 26 -12.07 1.65 -10.37
C ARG A 26 -12.02 2.96 -9.59
N GLU A 27 -11.38 2.96 -8.43
CA GLU A 27 -11.26 4.16 -7.58
C GLU A 27 -10.38 5.23 -8.23
N ILE A 28 -9.34 4.79 -8.96
CA ILE A 28 -8.50 5.69 -9.76
C ILE A 28 -9.32 6.28 -10.91
N ALA A 29 -10.15 5.49 -11.60
CA ALA A 29 -11.03 5.97 -12.66
C ALA A 29 -12.06 6.98 -12.13
N ASP A 30 -12.67 6.67 -10.99
CA ASP A 30 -13.61 7.55 -10.29
C ASP A 30 -12.94 8.87 -9.87
N PHE A 31 -11.71 8.83 -9.35
CA PHE A 31 -10.94 10.03 -8.98
C PHE A 31 -10.71 10.98 -10.16
N PHE A 32 -10.43 10.44 -11.35
CA PHE A 32 -10.22 11.23 -12.56
C PHE A 32 -11.51 11.59 -13.31
N ASP A 33 -12.68 11.21 -12.79
CA ASP A 33 -13.98 11.37 -13.46
C ASP A 33 -13.95 10.78 -14.89
N VAL A 34 -13.40 9.57 -15.00
CA VAL A 34 -13.36 8.79 -16.23
C VAL A 34 -13.89 7.39 -16.00
N ASN A 35 -14.38 6.77 -17.06
CA ASN A 35 -14.78 5.36 -16.99
C ASN A 35 -13.53 4.46 -17.02
N GLU A 36 -13.59 3.27 -16.45
CA GLU A 36 -12.49 2.29 -16.40
C GLU A 36 -11.88 2.03 -17.78
N ALA A 37 -12.72 1.95 -18.83
CA ALA A 37 -12.25 1.79 -20.22
C ALA A 37 -11.33 2.93 -20.69
N THR A 38 -11.56 4.16 -20.20
CA THR A 38 -10.70 5.31 -20.51
C THR A 38 -9.37 5.21 -19.75
N LEU A 39 -9.41 4.78 -18.49
CA LEU A 39 -8.21 4.52 -17.70
C LEU A 39 -7.36 3.42 -18.35
N HIS A 40 -7.96 2.30 -18.76
CA HIS A 40 -7.26 1.24 -19.49
C HIS A 40 -6.64 1.75 -20.79
N ARG A 41 -7.32 2.64 -21.50
CA ARG A 41 -6.76 3.29 -22.69
C ARG A 41 -5.55 4.15 -22.35
N TRP A 42 -5.57 4.88 -21.23
CA TRP A 42 -4.41 5.65 -20.79
C TRP A 42 -3.21 4.75 -20.50
N LYS A 43 -3.43 3.60 -19.84
CA LYS A 43 -2.37 2.60 -19.61
C LYS A 43 -1.74 2.06 -20.91
N LEU A 44 -2.52 1.95 -21.98
CA LEU A 44 -2.04 1.47 -23.28
C LEU A 44 -1.30 2.56 -24.08
N VAL A 45 -1.82 3.79 -24.04
CA VAL A 45 -1.32 4.90 -24.87
C VAL A 45 -0.17 5.66 -24.19
N HIS A 46 -0.10 5.64 -22.86
CA HIS A 46 0.88 6.38 -22.07
C HIS A 46 1.68 5.40 -21.19
N PRO A 47 2.85 4.92 -21.68
CA PRO A 47 3.70 3.99 -20.94
C PRO A 47 4.10 4.50 -19.55
N GLU A 48 4.40 5.79 -19.41
CA GLU A 48 4.76 6.41 -18.12
C GLU A 48 3.66 6.29 -17.07
N PHE A 49 2.39 6.45 -17.48
CA PHE A 49 1.24 6.25 -16.60
C PHE A 49 1.05 4.78 -16.21
N CYS A 50 1.35 3.86 -17.13
CA CYS A 50 1.33 2.43 -16.83
C CYS A 50 2.47 2.04 -15.88
N GLU A 51 3.65 2.60 -16.07
CA GLU A 51 4.81 2.38 -15.21
C GLU A 51 4.59 2.90 -13.79
N SER A 52 3.98 4.08 -13.61
CA SER A 52 3.72 4.60 -12.26
C SER A 52 2.85 3.66 -11.44
N LEU A 53 1.79 3.11 -12.05
CA LEU A 53 0.92 2.12 -11.41
C LEU A 53 1.66 0.81 -11.06
N LYS A 54 2.59 0.36 -11.91
CA LYS A 54 3.37 -0.88 -11.69
C LYS A 54 4.39 -0.73 -10.57
N ARG A 55 5.17 0.35 -10.58
CA ARG A 55 6.20 0.61 -9.56
C ARG A 55 5.59 0.62 -8.16
N THR A 56 4.42 1.23 -8.01
CA THR A 56 3.74 1.24 -6.72
C THR A 56 3.26 -0.13 -6.28
N LYS A 57 2.86 -1.01 -7.21
CA LYS A 57 2.51 -2.39 -6.87
C LYS A 57 3.72 -3.15 -6.34
N GLU A 58 4.88 -3.01 -6.98
CA GLU A 58 6.13 -3.61 -6.51
C GLU A 58 6.54 -3.09 -5.12
N GLU A 59 6.37 -1.78 -4.87
CA GLU A 59 6.61 -1.18 -3.54
C GLU A 59 5.69 -1.79 -2.46
N VAL A 60 4.40 -1.96 -2.76
CA VAL A 60 3.42 -2.55 -1.83
C VAL A 60 3.71 -4.03 -1.60
N ASP A 61 4.01 -4.79 -2.66
CA ASP A 61 4.38 -6.21 -2.56
C ASP A 61 5.63 -6.37 -1.68
N ALA A 62 6.65 -5.52 -1.86
CA ALA A 62 7.85 -5.53 -1.02
C ALA A 62 7.56 -5.19 0.46
N GLN A 63 6.61 -4.30 0.75
CA GLN A 63 6.19 -4.01 2.13
C GLN A 63 5.48 -5.20 2.78
N VAL A 64 4.66 -5.93 2.02
CA VAL A 64 4.01 -7.16 2.46
C VAL A 64 5.05 -8.23 2.72
N GLU A 65 6.02 -8.42 1.83
CA GLU A 65 7.14 -9.35 2.01
C GLU A 65 7.96 -9.02 3.27
N GLN A 66 8.28 -7.75 3.49
CA GLN A 66 8.99 -7.33 4.71
C GLN A 66 8.18 -7.63 5.98
N SER A 67 6.87 -7.40 5.93
CA SER A 67 5.97 -7.69 7.06
C SER A 67 5.85 -9.19 7.33
N LEU A 68 5.75 -9.99 6.26
CA LEU A 68 5.75 -11.45 6.32
C LEU A 68 7.07 -11.97 6.91
N PHE A 69 8.21 -11.43 6.46
CA PHE A 69 9.53 -11.77 6.99
C PHE A 69 9.63 -11.50 8.49
N ARG A 70 9.23 -10.29 8.95
CA ARG A 70 9.23 -9.95 10.38
C ARG A 70 8.39 -10.93 11.20
N ARG A 71 7.23 -11.33 10.68
CA ARG A 71 6.33 -12.28 11.34
C ARG A 71 6.89 -13.72 11.31
N ALA A 72 7.60 -14.10 10.24
CA ALA A 72 8.27 -15.39 10.12
C ALA A 72 9.48 -15.51 11.05
N THR A 73 10.25 -14.44 11.27
CA THR A 73 11.43 -14.45 12.17
C THR A 73 11.10 -14.09 13.61
N GLY A 74 9.90 -13.58 13.86
CA GLY A 74 9.56 -12.89 15.10
C GLY A 74 10.19 -11.49 15.15
N TYR A 75 9.60 -10.61 15.95
CA TYR A 75 10.07 -9.24 16.16
C TYR A 75 9.62 -8.70 17.52
N SER A 76 10.29 -7.65 17.99
CA SER A 76 9.90 -6.93 19.20
C SER A 76 9.69 -5.47 18.85
N HIS A 77 8.66 -4.85 19.43
CA HIS A 77 8.40 -3.42 19.26
C HIS A 77 8.11 -2.75 20.60
N LYS A 78 8.39 -1.46 20.68
CA LYS A 78 8.04 -0.64 21.84
C LYS A 78 6.53 -0.38 21.79
N SER A 79 5.84 -0.76 22.86
CA SER A 79 4.40 -0.58 23.06
C SER A 79 4.17 0.22 24.34
N GLU A 80 3.15 1.07 24.35
CA GLU A 80 2.78 1.86 25.52
C GLU A 80 1.48 1.30 26.10
N LYS A 81 1.55 0.74 27.30
CA LYS A 81 0.34 0.31 28.02
C LYS A 81 -0.21 1.49 28.80
N VAL A 82 -1.46 1.83 28.50
CA VAL A 82 -2.18 2.93 29.11
C VAL A 82 -3.03 2.38 30.25
N PHE A 83 -2.75 2.83 31.47
CA PHE A 83 -3.50 2.49 32.67
C PHE A 83 -4.24 3.73 33.18
N GLN A 84 -5.42 3.54 33.76
CA GLN A 84 -6.10 4.58 34.52
C GLN A 84 -5.98 4.28 36.00
N PHE A 85 -5.44 5.21 36.77
CA PHE A 85 -5.38 5.12 38.22
C PHE A 85 -5.82 6.44 38.84
N GLN A 86 -6.89 6.41 39.63
CA GLN A 86 -7.46 7.58 40.31
C GLN A 86 -7.76 8.76 39.35
N GLY A 87 -8.28 8.47 38.16
CA GLY A 87 -8.61 9.49 37.16
C GLY A 87 -7.40 10.06 36.40
N GLN A 88 -6.17 9.64 36.72
CA GLN A 88 -4.98 9.98 35.96
C GLN A 88 -4.62 8.86 34.98
N ILE A 89 -4.18 9.26 33.77
CA ILE A 89 -3.69 8.34 32.75
C ILE A 89 -2.19 8.12 32.99
N ILE A 90 -1.82 6.89 33.32
CA ILE A 90 -0.42 6.46 33.47
C ILE A 90 -0.02 5.67 32.23
N LYS A 91 1.09 6.06 31.63
CA LYS A 91 1.66 5.43 30.44
C LYS A 91 2.92 4.66 30.83
N ALA A 92 2.91 3.34 30.67
CA ALA A 92 4.09 2.50 30.91
C ALA A 92 4.68 2.03 29.58
N GLN A 93 5.96 2.34 29.35
CA GLN A 93 6.69 1.81 28.20
C GLN A 93 6.98 0.32 28.42
N THR A 94 6.58 -0.50 27.46
CA THR A 94 6.80 -1.94 27.45
C THR A 94 7.40 -2.37 26.12
N VAL A 95 8.09 -3.51 26.11
CA VAL A 95 8.53 -4.14 24.87
C VAL A 95 7.64 -5.36 24.66
N GLU A 96 6.86 -5.34 23.59
CA GLU A 96 6.04 -6.49 23.20
C GLU A 96 6.79 -7.32 22.17
N HIS A 97 6.99 -8.59 22.51
CA HIS A 97 7.65 -9.58 21.66
C HIS A 97 6.61 -10.45 20.96
N TYR A 98 6.72 -10.56 19.65
CA TYR A 98 5.94 -11.43 18.80
C TYR A 98 6.85 -12.57 18.36
N PRO A 99 6.61 -13.80 18.83
CA PRO A 99 7.44 -14.94 18.43
C PRO A 99 7.22 -15.27 16.94
N PRO A 100 8.15 -16.01 16.32
CA PRO A 100 8.00 -16.55 14.97
C PRO A 100 6.66 -17.26 14.76
N ASP A 101 5.94 -16.90 13.70
CA ASP A 101 4.68 -17.51 13.30
C ASP A 101 4.91 -18.67 12.33
N ALA A 102 4.49 -19.88 12.72
CA ALA A 102 4.72 -21.09 11.93
C ALA A 102 4.09 -21.03 10.52
N THR A 103 2.91 -20.42 10.40
CA THR A 103 2.25 -20.25 9.10
C THR A 103 3.05 -19.32 8.19
N SER A 104 3.56 -18.21 8.72
CA SER A 104 4.40 -17.28 7.96
C SER A 104 5.71 -17.93 7.49
N MET A 105 6.34 -18.76 8.34
CA MET A 105 7.52 -19.55 7.95
C MET A 105 7.21 -20.55 6.83
N ILE A 106 6.06 -21.23 6.90
CA ILE A 106 5.63 -22.18 5.86
C ILE A 106 5.43 -21.48 4.52
N PHE A 107 4.73 -20.34 4.50
CA PHE A 107 4.50 -19.59 3.26
C PHE A 107 5.80 -19.04 2.68
N TRP A 108 6.72 -18.56 3.52
CA TRP A 108 8.03 -18.08 3.07
C TRP A 108 8.85 -19.15 2.34
N LEU A 109 8.85 -20.39 2.84
CA LEU A 109 9.58 -21.51 2.24
C LEU A 109 8.90 -22.11 1.00
N LYS A 110 7.65 -21.74 0.74
CA LYS A 110 6.84 -22.27 -0.38
C LYS A 110 6.69 -21.27 -1.53
N ASN A 111 7.26 -20.07 -1.42
CA ASN A 111 7.15 -18.99 -2.40
C ASN A 111 8.21 -19.11 -3.51
#